data_AF-A0AA40U5Q6-F1
#
_entry.id   AF-A0AA40U5Q6-F1
#
_cell.length_a   1.000
_cell.length_b   1.000
_cell.length_c   1.000
_cell.angle_alpha   90.00
_cell.angle_beta   90.00
_cell.angle_gamma   90.00
#
_symmetry.space_group_name_H-M   'P 1'
#
loop_
_entity.id
_entity.type
_entity.pdbx_description
1 polymer ?
#
loop_
_entity_poly.entity_id
_entity_poly.type
_entity_poly.pdbx_seq_one_letter_code
_entity_poly.pdbx_strand_id
1 'polypeptide(L)'
;MKTSSSLNFIKRVSILAFACVSLVLAGCSQDVFTKDYSEAREAEAALPKFDHGALKHPDAVWKRIAAAVSPSPLNSLLVVMYNELMNPEVFQETLSQSALWSIPVNVLGCRRSFNFNVFGDKAKLADINAEVVTLEEGSGIFFSGVCCDVNQETFNTLCSIYSECHDLVPVIVSDVSGDRFTVAYMFSVREARFHTGADALPLGDRFNAIWQAVETAGHGEEFASSYLDTTFAANGNSIATLLPSNSQNVEAREVVAEARS
;
A
#
# COMPACT_ATOMS: atom_id res chain seq x y z
N MET A 1 4.76 26.51 38.95
CA MET A 1 4.21 27.14 37.72
C MET A 1 4.46 26.21 36.55
N LYS A 2 3.40 25.84 35.83
CA LYS A 2 3.38 24.89 34.71
C LYS A 2 3.83 25.59 33.43
N THR A 3 4.96 25.21 32.85
CA THR A 3 5.45 25.72 31.56
C THR A 3 5.76 24.62 30.53
N SER A 4 5.47 23.34 30.83
CA SER A 4 5.83 22.22 29.94
C SER A 4 4.77 21.87 28.88
N SER A 5 3.52 22.36 29.02
CA SER A 5 2.41 22.00 28.11
C SER A 5 2.37 22.85 26.83
N SER A 6 2.78 24.11 26.90
CA SER A 6 2.73 25.06 25.79
C SER A 6 3.84 24.84 24.76
N LEU A 7 5.02 24.34 25.17
CA LEU A 7 6.13 24.07 24.25
C LEU A 7 5.86 22.87 23.33
N ASN A 8 5.21 21.81 23.85
CA ASN A 8 4.82 20.65 23.05
C ASN A 8 3.64 20.95 22.12
N PHE A 9 2.75 21.87 22.50
CA PHE A 9 1.68 22.35 21.64
C PHE A 9 2.22 23.20 20.48
N ILE A 10 3.17 24.11 20.76
CA ILE A 10 3.80 24.95 19.73
C ILE A 10 4.61 24.09 18.74
N LYS A 11 5.34 23.07 19.20
CA LYS A 11 6.01 22.12 18.28
C LYS A 11 5.03 21.36 17.39
N ARG A 12 3.92 20.87 17.94
CA ARG A 12 2.86 20.19 17.15
C ARG A 12 2.22 21.11 16.12
N VAL A 13 2.00 22.39 16.46
CA VAL A 13 1.42 23.38 15.53
C VAL A 13 2.41 23.81 14.46
N SER A 14 3.71 23.88 14.77
CA SER A 14 4.75 24.25 13.80
C SER A 14 5.08 23.14 12.79
N ILE A 15 5.01 21.87 13.19
CA ILE A 15 5.18 20.72 12.27
C ILE A 15 3.95 20.56 11.37
N LEU A 16 2.73 20.78 11.90
CA LEU A 16 1.50 20.76 11.11
C LEU A 16 1.37 21.95 10.14
N ALA A 17 1.98 23.10 10.46
CA ALA A 17 1.96 24.28 9.59
C ALA A 17 2.78 24.09 8.30
N PHE A 18 3.83 23.26 8.31
CA PHE A 18 4.59 22.96 7.10
C PHE A 18 3.89 21.98 6.15
N ALA A 19 3.04 21.09 6.68
CA ALA A 19 2.12 20.31 5.85
C ALA A 19 1.05 21.19 5.17
N CYS A 20 0.78 22.39 5.71
CA CYS A 20 -0.29 23.28 5.23
C CYS A 20 0.15 24.44 4.33
N VAL A 21 1.43 24.80 4.25
CA VAL A 21 1.90 25.80 3.27
C VAL A 21 2.01 25.18 1.86
N SER A 22 2.02 23.86 1.77
CA SER A 22 1.96 23.10 0.51
C SER A 22 0.55 22.93 -0.04
N LEU A 23 -0.39 23.87 0.14
CA LEU A 23 -1.78 23.66 -0.30
C LEU A 23 -2.41 24.83 -1.06
N VAL A 24 -1.69 25.92 -1.30
CA VAL A 24 -2.20 27.06 -2.06
C VAL A 24 -1.07 27.67 -2.87
N LEU A 25 -0.92 27.23 -4.13
CA LEU A 25 -0.57 28.05 -5.30
C LEU A 25 -0.44 27.10 -6.52
N ALA A 26 -1.21 27.42 -7.57
CA ALA A 26 -1.35 26.62 -8.78
C ALA A 26 -0.01 26.31 -9.48
N GLY A 27 0.18 25.06 -9.91
CA GLY A 27 0.99 24.75 -11.10
C GLY A 27 2.46 24.31 -10.91
N CYS A 28 2.92 23.91 -9.73
CA CYS A 28 4.22 23.26 -9.55
C CYS A 28 4.09 22.08 -8.60
N SER A 29 4.69 20.94 -8.96
CA SER A 29 4.75 19.71 -8.18
C SER A 29 5.10 20.00 -6.72
N GLN A 30 4.12 19.90 -5.83
CA GLN A 30 4.36 19.95 -4.39
C GLN A 30 5.01 18.63 -4.03
N ASP A 31 6.26 18.69 -3.56
CA ASP A 31 7.00 17.52 -3.12
C ASP A 31 6.33 17.02 -1.83
N VAL A 32 5.43 16.04 -1.95
CA VAL A 32 4.73 15.41 -0.82
C VAL A 32 5.70 14.65 0.09
N PHE A 33 6.98 14.57 -0.29
CA PHE A 33 8.03 13.93 0.47
C PHE A 33 8.89 14.93 1.23
N THR A 34 9.26 14.55 2.45
CA THR A 34 10.30 15.19 3.26
C THR A 34 11.60 14.40 3.17
N LYS A 35 12.75 15.05 3.36
CA LYS A 35 14.05 14.35 3.51
C LYS A 35 14.25 13.79 4.92
N ASP A 36 13.42 14.18 5.88
CA ASP A 36 13.56 13.76 7.27
C ASP A 36 12.66 12.55 7.56
N TYR A 37 13.27 11.38 7.69
CA TYR A 37 12.55 10.15 8.06
C TYR A 37 11.83 10.28 9.41
N SER A 38 12.37 11.05 10.37
CA SER A 38 11.75 11.21 11.68
C SER A 38 10.43 11.99 11.61
N GLU A 39 10.32 12.95 10.70
CA GLU A 39 9.05 13.65 10.43
C GLU A 39 7.99 12.69 9.87
N ALA A 40 8.37 11.81 8.94
CA ALA A 40 7.47 10.78 8.41
C ALA A 40 7.05 9.75 9.49
N ARG A 41 7.97 9.38 10.40
CA ARG A 41 7.65 8.54 11.58
C ARG A 41 6.64 9.21 12.51
N GLU A 42 6.83 10.48 12.83
CA GLU A 42 5.90 11.23 13.68
C GLU A 42 4.52 11.37 13.04
N ALA A 43 4.46 11.59 11.73
CA ALA A 43 3.22 11.63 10.97
C ALA A 43 2.50 10.27 10.94
N GLU A 44 3.21 9.16 10.70
CA GLU A 44 2.61 7.80 10.74
C GLU A 44 2.02 7.52 12.12
N ALA A 45 2.74 7.86 13.19
CA ALA A 45 2.30 7.64 14.56
C ALA A 45 1.08 8.50 14.95
N ALA A 46 0.86 9.63 14.28
CA ALA A 46 -0.27 10.52 14.52
C ALA A 46 -1.55 10.08 13.79
N LEU A 47 -1.43 9.26 12.74
CA LEU A 47 -2.57 8.86 11.92
C LEU A 47 -3.36 7.69 12.53
N PRO A 48 -4.70 7.73 12.47
CA PRO A 48 -5.55 6.66 12.98
C PRO A 48 -5.43 5.38 12.14
N LYS A 49 -5.50 4.23 12.82
CA LYS A 49 -5.66 2.89 12.23
C LYS A 49 -7.13 2.50 12.29
N PHE A 50 -7.61 1.79 11.28
CA PHE A 50 -9.01 1.35 11.20
C PHE A 50 -9.06 -0.14 10.92
N ASP A 51 -9.84 -0.87 11.70
CA ASP A 51 -10.15 -2.26 11.37
C ASP A 51 -11.08 -2.34 10.16
N HIS A 52 -11.10 -3.51 9.52
CA HIS A 52 -12.01 -3.82 8.41
C HIS A 52 -13.48 -3.49 8.71
N GLY A 53 -13.94 -3.65 9.95
CA GLY A 53 -15.30 -3.30 10.37
C GLY A 53 -15.61 -1.81 10.23
N ALA A 54 -14.67 -0.93 10.59
CA ALA A 54 -14.81 0.50 10.43
C ALA A 54 -14.90 0.95 8.95
N LEU A 55 -14.30 0.19 8.02
CA LEU A 55 -14.33 0.49 6.58
C LEU A 55 -15.73 0.35 5.97
N LYS A 56 -16.66 -0.31 6.65
CA LYS A 56 -18.10 -0.33 6.27
C LYS A 56 -18.77 1.04 6.45
N HIS A 57 -18.08 2.00 7.06
CA HIS A 57 -18.53 3.38 7.25
C HIS A 57 -17.48 4.38 6.71
N PRO A 58 -17.22 4.40 5.40
CA PRO A 58 -16.05 5.07 4.84
C PRO A 58 -16.07 6.60 5.03
N ASP A 59 -17.25 7.24 5.04
CA ASP A 59 -17.36 8.67 5.36
C ASP A 59 -16.92 9.01 6.79
N ALA A 60 -17.15 8.10 7.75
CA ALA A 60 -16.71 8.28 9.13
C ALA A 60 -15.18 8.10 9.25
N VAL A 61 -14.62 7.16 8.50
CA VAL A 61 -13.17 6.96 8.37
C VAL A 61 -12.53 8.21 7.77
N TRP A 62 -13.01 8.70 6.63
CA TRP A 62 -12.52 9.91 5.96
C TRP A 62 -12.51 11.13 6.89
N LYS A 63 -13.61 11.37 7.61
CA LYS A 63 -13.70 12.47 8.59
C LYS A 63 -12.68 12.34 9.72
N ARG A 64 -12.41 11.12 10.20
CA ARG A 64 -11.42 10.87 11.24
C ARG A 64 -9.99 11.08 10.74
N ILE A 65 -9.70 10.69 9.50
CA ILE A 65 -8.42 10.98 8.85
C ILE A 65 -8.25 12.49 8.67
N ALA A 66 -9.25 13.18 8.13
CA ALA A 66 -9.23 14.63 7.93
C ALA A 66 -8.96 15.38 9.25
N ALA A 67 -9.63 14.97 10.34
CA ALA A 67 -9.42 15.54 11.66
C ALA A 67 -8.01 15.32 12.25
N ALA A 68 -7.31 14.26 11.80
CA ALA A 68 -5.95 13.97 12.24
C ALA A 68 -4.88 14.74 11.44
N VAL A 69 -5.15 15.09 10.18
CA VAL A 69 -4.16 15.67 9.27
C VAL A 69 -4.02 17.20 9.45
N SER A 70 -5.10 17.99 9.56
CA SER A 70 -5.02 19.44 9.85
C SER A 70 -6.42 20.10 9.86
N PRO A 71 -6.59 21.40 10.24
CA PRO A 71 -7.91 22.03 10.30
C PRO A 71 -8.51 22.41 8.93
N SER A 72 -7.86 22.03 7.82
CA SER A 72 -8.39 22.22 6.45
C SER A 72 -9.09 20.95 5.96
N PRO A 73 -10.10 21.07 5.07
CA PRO A 73 -10.74 19.90 4.49
C PRO A 73 -9.72 19.03 3.75
N LEU A 74 -9.77 17.73 4.00
CA LEU A 74 -8.99 16.73 3.27
C LEU A 74 -9.57 16.63 1.86
N ASN A 75 -8.81 17.10 0.86
CA ASN A 75 -9.21 17.01 -0.55
C ASN A 75 -8.87 15.65 -1.14
N SER A 76 -7.78 15.05 -0.69
CA SER A 76 -7.30 13.77 -1.18
C SER A 76 -6.44 13.06 -0.13
N LEU A 77 -6.21 11.77 -0.35
CA LEU A 77 -5.48 10.86 0.53
C LEU A 77 -4.49 10.05 -0.30
N LEU A 78 -3.27 9.89 0.19
CA LEU A 78 -2.31 8.97 -0.42
C LEU A 78 -2.64 7.54 -0.01
N VAL A 79 -2.84 6.66 -0.99
CA VAL A 79 -3.08 5.23 -0.78
C VAL A 79 -2.14 4.40 -1.64
N VAL A 80 -1.49 3.42 -1.02
CA VAL A 80 -0.59 2.48 -1.68
C VAL A 80 -1.39 1.36 -2.33
N MET A 81 -1.19 1.20 -3.63
CA MET A 81 -1.58 0.03 -4.41
C MET A 81 -0.39 -0.92 -4.54
N TYR A 82 -0.64 -2.20 -4.33
CA TYR A 82 0.38 -3.26 -4.39
C TYR A 82 -0.08 -4.50 -5.17
N ASN A 83 -1.22 -4.38 -5.86
CA ASN A 83 -1.88 -5.41 -6.64
C ASN A 83 -2.12 -4.90 -8.08
N GLU A 84 -3.09 -5.47 -8.81
CA GLU A 84 -3.41 -5.07 -10.18
C GLU A 84 -3.80 -3.58 -10.33
N LEU A 85 -4.26 -2.93 -9.25
CA LEU A 85 -4.57 -1.50 -9.23
C LEU A 85 -3.33 -0.60 -9.34
N MET A 86 -2.12 -1.17 -9.37
CA MET A 86 -0.91 -0.45 -9.80
C MET A 86 -1.00 -0.03 -11.28
N ASN A 87 -1.74 -0.76 -12.11
CA ASN A 87 -1.97 -0.42 -13.50
C ASN A 87 -3.02 0.72 -13.59
N PRO A 88 -2.71 1.86 -14.25
CA PRO A 88 -3.62 2.99 -14.34
C PRO A 88 -4.94 2.71 -15.09
N GLU A 89 -4.92 1.86 -16.11
CA GLU A 89 -6.12 1.47 -16.86
C GLU A 89 -7.03 0.61 -15.98
N VAL A 90 -6.48 -0.40 -15.32
CA VAL A 90 -7.22 -1.26 -14.37
C VAL A 90 -7.75 -0.45 -13.19
N PHE A 91 -6.95 0.50 -12.67
CA PHE A 91 -7.39 1.43 -11.63
C PHE A 91 -8.61 2.23 -12.09
N GLN A 92 -8.54 2.82 -13.28
CA GLN A 92 -9.62 3.63 -13.84
C GLN A 92 -10.88 2.81 -14.10
N GLU A 93 -10.75 1.62 -14.67
CA GLU A 93 -11.88 0.73 -14.96
C GLU A 93 -12.55 0.24 -13.67
N THR A 94 -11.75 -0.19 -12.69
CA THR A 94 -12.26 -0.77 -11.44
C THR A 94 -12.92 0.28 -10.56
N LEU A 95 -12.34 1.47 -10.48
CA LEU A 95 -12.80 2.53 -9.58
C LEU A 95 -13.69 3.57 -10.28
N SER A 96 -13.89 3.44 -11.60
CA SER A 96 -14.60 4.41 -12.45
C SER A 96 -14.06 5.85 -12.32
N GLN A 97 -12.78 5.97 -11.95
CA GLN A 97 -12.13 7.23 -11.60
C GLN A 97 -10.64 7.14 -11.98
N SER A 98 -10.11 8.17 -12.63
CA SER A 98 -8.66 8.25 -12.85
C SER A 98 -7.97 8.64 -11.54
N ALA A 99 -6.84 8.02 -11.22
CA ALA A 99 -5.98 8.53 -10.16
C ALA A 99 -5.56 9.96 -10.55
N LEU A 100 -5.70 10.91 -9.62
CA LEU A 100 -5.30 12.30 -9.85
C LEU A 100 -3.80 12.40 -10.13
N TRP A 101 -3.06 11.50 -9.50
CA TRP A 101 -1.62 11.34 -9.58
C TRP A 101 -1.23 9.95 -9.06
N SER A 102 -0.17 9.36 -9.62
CA SER A 102 0.43 8.13 -9.10
C SER A 102 1.95 8.16 -9.23
N ILE A 103 2.64 7.56 -8.27
CA ILE A 103 4.10 7.44 -8.28
C ILE A 103 4.58 6.08 -7.74
N PRO A 104 5.62 5.49 -8.33
CA PRO A 104 6.31 4.34 -7.74
C PRO A 104 6.99 4.73 -6.43
N VAL A 105 6.86 3.87 -5.43
CA VAL A 105 7.38 4.08 -4.07
C VAL A 105 7.90 2.78 -3.46
N ASN A 106 8.80 2.91 -2.48
CA ASN A 106 9.16 1.80 -1.59
C ASN A 106 8.34 1.91 -0.31
N VAL A 107 7.60 0.87 0.05
CA VAL A 107 6.76 0.82 1.25
C VAL A 107 7.56 0.22 2.40
N LEU A 108 7.94 1.05 3.36
CA LEU A 108 8.95 0.71 4.36
C LEU A 108 8.35 -0.05 5.55
N GLY A 109 9.11 -1.01 6.09
CA GLY A 109 8.71 -1.81 7.25
C GLY A 109 7.52 -2.73 6.96
N CYS A 110 7.26 -3.02 5.69
CA CYS A 110 6.14 -3.84 5.25
C CYS A 110 6.63 -4.98 4.36
N ARG A 111 5.92 -6.11 4.42
CA ARG A 111 6.17 -7.28 3.56
C ARG A 111 4.96 -7.50 2.67
N ARG A 112 5.21 -7.76 1.39
CA ARG A 112 4.19 -8.24 0.45
C ARG A 112 4.30 -9.76 0.27
N SER A 113 3.19 -10.48 0.35
CA SER A 113 3.18 -11.94 0.20
C SER A 113 1.87 -12.46 -0.38
N PHE A 114 1.94 -13.55 -1.14
CA PHE A 114 0.77 -14.33 -1.53
C PHE A 114 0.37 -15.25 -0.38
N ASN A 115 -0.31 -14.69 0.63
CA ASN A 115 -0.79 -15.42 1.80
C ASN A 115 -2.26 -15.14 2.15
N PHE A 116 -3.00 -14.37 1.32
CA PHE A 116 -4.38 -14.01 1.62
C PHE A 116 -5.37 -15.07 1.10
N ASN A 117 -6.24 -15.54 1.99
CA ASN A 117 -7.26 -16.53 1.70
C ASN A 117 -8.58 -15.87 1.28
N VAL A 118 -8.86 -15.89 -0.03
CA VAL A 118 -10.08 -15.33 -0.62
C VAL A 118 -11.29 -16.27 -0.46
N PHE A 119 -11.07 -17.59 -0.27
CA PHE A 119 -12.12 -18.61 -0.38
C PHE A 119 -12.64 -19.15 0.97
N GLY A 120 -12.08 -18.71 2.10
CA GLY A 120 -12.34 -19.34 3.41
C GLY A 120 -11.58 -20.67 3.58
N ASP A 121 -11.69 -21.31 4.75
CA ASP A 121 -10.96 -22.50 5.22
C ASP A 121 -9.87 -23.12 4.31
N LYS A 122 -8.60 -22.86 4.65
CA LYS A 122 -7.39 -23.53 4.13
C LYS A 122 -7.36 -23.77 2.61
N ALA A 123 -7.67 -22.72 1.85
CA ALA A 123 -7.47 -22.75 0.40
C ALA A 123 -6.00 -23.02 0.06
N LYS A 124 -5.77 -23.87 -0.95
CA LYS A 124 -4.44 -24.11 -1.54
C LYS A 124 -3.98 -22.97 -2.43
N LEU A 125 -4.83 -21.96 -2.64
CA LEU A 125 -4.56 -20.80 -3.49
C LEU A 125 -4.64 -19.54 -2.65
N ALA A 126 -3.64 -18.67 -2.81
CA ALA A 126 -3.48 -17.44 -2.07
C ALA A 126 -3.49 -16.23 -3.03
N ASP A 127 -4.17 -15.17 -2.63
CA ASP A 127 -4.07 -13.86 -3.26
C ASP A 127 -3.01 -13.00 -2.54
N ILE A 128 -2.67 -11.87 -3.14
CA ILE A 128 -1.65 -10.95 -2.66
C ILE A 128 -2.14 -10.18 -1.44
N ASN A 129 -1.23 -9.94 -0.52
CA ASN A 129 -1.44 -9.15 0.69
C ASN A 129 -0.17 -8.37 1.01
N ALA A 130 -0.33 -7.29 1.78
CA ALA A 130 0.75 -6.55 2.37
C ALA A 130 0.51 -6.33 3.85
N GLU A 131 1.55 -6.52 4.66
CA GLU A 131 1.48 -6.45 6.13
C GLU A 131 2.60 -5.60 6.69
N VAL A 132 2.29 -4.80 7.72
CA VAL A 132 3.30 -4.12 8.53
C VAL A 132 4.03 -5.16 9.37
N VAL A 133 5.34 -5.25 9.19
CA VAL A 133 6.20 -6.13 9.98
C VAL A 133 6.61 -5.39 11.25
N THR A 134 6.62 -6.09 12.38
CA THR A 134 7.17 -5.53 13.63
C THR A 134 8.65 -5.24 13.40
N LEU A 135 9.00 -3.95 13.35
CA LEU A 135 10.38 -3.50 13.20
C LEU A 135 11.16 -3.92 14.45
N GLU A 136 12.00 -4.93 14.33
CA GLU A 136 13.28 -4.86 15.04
C GLU A 136 14.08 -3.78 14.32
N GLU A 137 14.51 -2.74 15.05
CA GLU A 137 15.22 -1.60 14.51
C GLU A 137 16.36 -2.05 13.58
N GLY A 138 16.27 -1.68 12.30
CA GLY A 138 17.35 -1.91 11.32
C GLY A 138 17.03 -2.84 10.14
N SER A 139 15.85 -3.46 10.07
CA SER A 139 15.55 -4.28 8.89
C SER A 139 15.14 -3.39 7.71
N GLY A 140 16.00 -3.27 6.69
CA GLY A 140 15.73 -2.65 5.39
C GLY A 140 14.67 -3.40 4.57
N ILE A 141 13.59 -3.82 5.22
CA ILE A 141 12.44 -4.51 4.65
C ILE A 141 11.54 -3.45 4.04
N PHE A 142 11.30 -3.60 2.75
CA PHE A 142 10.33 -2.83 2.01
C PHE A 142 9.75 -3.70 0.90
N PHE A 143 8.71 -3.20 0.24
CA PHE A 143 8.32 -3.69 -1.07
C PHE A 143 8.00 -2.52 -2.01
N SER A 144 8.17 -2.73 -3.32
CA SER A 144 7.79 -1.73 -4.33
C SER A 144 6.28 -1.69 -4.56
N GLY A 145 5.67 -0.51 -4.51
CA GLY A 145 4.26 -0.30 -4.82
C GLY A 145 4.03 1.02 -5.57
N VAL A 146 2.77 1.35 -5.81
CA VAL A 146 2.38 2.62 -6.44
C VAL A 146 1.53 3.41 -5.46
N CYS A 147 1.96 4.60 -5.10
CA CYS A 147 1.18 5.51 -4.27
C CYS A 147 0.26 6.34 -5.17
N CYS A 148 -1.04 6.27 -4.93
CA CYS A 148 -2.07 6.99 -5.67
C CYS A 148 -2.70 8.08 -4.81
N ASP A 149 -2.96 9.23 -5.41
CA ASP A 149 -3.77 10.29 -4.80
C ASP A 149 -5.25 10.02 -5.03
N VAL A 150 -5.99 9.75 -3.94
CA VAL A 150 -7.40 9.36 -4.00
C VAL A 150 -8.30 10.41 -3.34
N ASN A 151 -9.37 10.81 -4.01
CA ASN A 151 -10.40 11.65 -3.40
C ASN A 151 -11.37 10.80 -2.55
N GLN A 152 -12.34 11.46 -1.90
CA GLN A 152 -13.30 10.75 -1.03
C GLN A 152 -14.15 9.72 -1.79
N GLU A 153 -14.53 10.00 -3.04
CA GLU A 153 -15.35 9.08 -3.84
C GLU A 153 -14.58 7.79 -4.16
N THR A 154 -13.35 7.92 -4.66
CA THR A 154 -12.45 6.79 -4.91
C THR A 154 -12.15 6.03 -3.62
N PHE A 155 -11.92 6.73 -2.51
CA PHE A 155 -11.71 6.11 -1.21
C PHE A 155 -12.92 5.28 -0.74
N ASN A 156 -14.13 5.78 -0.94
CA ASN A 156 -15.37 5.07 -0.59
C ASN A 156 -15.49 3.76 -1.39
N THR A 157 -15.13 3.78 -2.68
CA THR A 157 -15.09 2.57 -3.53
C THR A 157 -14.01 1.59 -3.07
N LEU A 158 -12.81 2.06 -2.72
CA LEU A 158 -11.76 1.19 -2.16
C LEU A 158 -12.22 0.53 -0.86
N CYS A 159 -12.88 1.27 0.03
CA CYS A 159 -13.42 0.70 1.26
C CYS A 159 -14.47 -0.39 0.99
N SER A 160 -15.33 -0.24 -0.01
CA SER A 160 -16.33 -1.28 -0.34
C SER A 160 -15.66 -2.57 -0.83
N ILE A 161 -14.56 -2.47 -1.58
CA ILE A 161 -13.75 -3.62 -2.04
C ILE A 161 -13.08 -4.34 -0.85
N TYR A 162 -12.54 -3.58 0.11
CA TYR A 162 -11.61 -4.12 1.11
C TYR A 162 -12.22 -4.38 2.50
N SER A 163 -13.41 -3.85 2.81
CA SER A 163 -14.02 -3.83 4.15
C SER A 163 -14.34 -5.18 4.80
N GLU A 164 -14.27 -6.28 4.07
CA GLU A 164 -14.55 -7.60 4.66
C GLU A 164 -13.36 -8.18 5.44
N CYS A 165 -12.13 -7.83 5.08
CA CYS A 165 -10.95 -8.51 5.64
C CYS A 165 -9.68 -7.65 5.77
N HIS A 166 -9.63 -6.47 5.17
CA HIS A 166 -8.46 -5.59 5.26
C HIS A 166 -8.68 -4.51 6.30
N ASP A 167 -7.69 -4.32 7.15
CA ASP A 167 -7.55 -3.11 7.95
C ASP A 167 -6.97 -1.99 7.08
N LEU A 168 -7.20 -0.74 7.46
CA LEU A 168 -6.57 0.43 6.85
C LEU A 168 -5.51 0.98 7.81
N VAL A 169 -4.25 0.92 7.39
CA VAL A 169 -3.10 1.28 8.23
C VAL A 169 -2.25 2.37 7.55
N PRO A 170 -1.76 3.38 8.30
CA PRO A 170 -0.76 4.29 7.79
C PRO A 170 0.58 3.57 7.68
N VAL A 171 1.30 3.83 6.60
CA VAL A 171 2.61 3.28 6.28
C VAL A 171 3.53 4.39 5.78
N ILE A 172 4.82 4.26 6.08
CA ILE A 172 5.81 5.18 5.56
C ILE A 172 6.26 4.66 4.21
N VAL A 173 6.30 5.56 3.24
CA VAL A 173 6.79 5.27 1.90
C VAL A 173 7.97 6.17 1.59
N SER A 174 8.95 5.68 0.85
CA SER A 174 9.98 6.51 0.23
C SER A 174 9.75 6.61 -1.27
N ASP A 175 10.31 7.64 -1.89
CA ASP A 175 10.49 7.62 -3.34
C ASP A 175 11.44 6.47 -3.75
N VAL A 176 11.54 6.24 -5.07
CA VAL A 176 12.39 5.17 -5.62
C VAL A 176 13.87 5.33 -5.28
N SER A 177 14.34 6.56 -4.98
CA SER A 177 15.72 6.80 -4.57
C SER A 177 15.98 6.36 -3.12
N GLY A 178 14.94 6.30 -2.29
CA GLY A 178 15.06 6.00 -0.86
C GLY A 178 15.45 7.21 0.00
N ASP A 179 15.61 8.39 -0.60
CA ASP A 179 16.13 9.59 0.09
C ASP A 179 15.03 10.51 0.64
N ARG A 180 13.80 10.36 0.17
CA ARG A 180 12.67 11.19 0.59
C ARG A 180 11.49 10.33 1.01
N PHE A 181 10.76 10.75 2.03
CA PHE A 181 9.76 9.97 2.75
C PHE A 181 8.44 10.72 2.88
N THR A 182 7.34 9.98 2.87
CA THR A 182 6.01 10.50 3.22
C THR A 182 5.18 9.40 3.88
N VAL A 183 3.93 9.70 4.22
CA VAL A 183 3.00 8.74 4.81
C VAL A 183 1.80 8.56 3.89
N ALA A 184 1.46 7.30 3.63
CA ALA A 184 0.30 6.88 2.86
C ALA A 184 -0.51 5.87 3.68
N TYR A 185 -1.73 5.58 3.24
CA TYR A 185 -2.50 4.46 3.76
C TYR A 185 -2.32 3.21 2.91
N MET A 186 -2.44 2.05 3.53
CA MET A 186 -2.40 0.74 2.89
C MET A 186 -3.53 -0.11 3.45
N PHE A 187 -4.26 -0.81 2.58
CA PHE A 187 -5.17 -1.87 2.98
C PHE A 187 -4.34 -3.12 3.31
N SER A 188 -4.56 -3.76 4.46
CA SER A 188 -3.70 -4.83 4.97
C SER A 188 -4.51 -5.93 5.65
N VAL A 189 -4.29 -7.19 5.26
CA VAL A 189 -4.93 -8.34 5.93
C VAL A 189 -4.06 -8.79 7.09
N ARG A 190 -4.50 -8.50 8.32
CA ARG A 190 -3.71 -8.78 9.55
C ARG A 190 -4.26 -9.94 10.37
N GLU A 191 -5.54 -10.25 10.26
CA GLU A 191 -6.12 -11.32 11.05
C GLU A 191 -5.74 -12.69 10.47
N ALA A 192 -5.09 -13.52 11.30
CA ALA A 192 -4.58 -14.83 10.89
C ALA A 192 -5.65 -15.76 10.29
N ARG A 193 -6.94 -15.56 10.59
CA ARG A 193 -8.03 -16.33 9.99
C ARG A 193 -8.19 -16.12 8.49
N PHE A 194 -7.70 -15.00 7.96
CA PHE A 194 -7.69 -14.67 6.55
C PHE A 194 -6.38 -15.09 5.86
N HIS A 195 -5.46 -15.74 6.57
CA HIS A 195 -4.22 -16.25 5.97
C HIS A 195 -4.39 -17.69 5.48
N THR A 196 -3.70 -18.01 4.39
CA THR A 196 -3.60 -19.38 3.87
C THR A 196 -2.59 -20.22 4.68
N GLY A 197 -2.58 -21.53 4.42
CA GLY A 197 -1.49 -22.40 4.86
C GLY A 197 -0.19 -22.12 4.09
N ALA A 198 0.95 -22.50 4.66
CA ALA A 198 2.28 -22.26 4.05
C ALA A 198 2.46 -22.97 2.69
N ASP A 199 1.69 -24.03 2.43
CA ASP A 199 1.70 -24.78 1.18
C ASP A 199 0.85 -24.14 0.07
N ALA A 200 0.14 -23.05 0.35
CA ALA A 200 -0.66 -22.37 -0.64
C ALA A 200 0.20 -21.70 -1.72
N LEU A 201 -0.23 -21.86 -2.97
CA LEU A 201 0.38 -21.26 -4.15
C LEU A 201 -0.36 -19.97 -4.53
N PRO A 202 0.28 -19.02 -5.23
CA PRO A 202 -0.42 -17.87 -5.80
C PRO A 202 -1.58 -18.30 -6.69
N LEU A 203 -2.72 -17.62 -6.57
CA LEU A 203 -3.84 -17.78 -7.48
C LEU A 203 -3.42 -17.29 -8.88
N GLY A 204 -3.26 -18.21 -9.84
CA GLY A 204 -2.60 -17.94 -11.12
C GLY A 204 -3.16 -16.75 -11.92
N ASP A 205 -4.48 -16.66 -12.04
CA ASP A 205 -5.12 -15.54 -12.76
C ASP A 205 -4.86 -14.19 -12.05
N ARG A 206 -4.83 -14.18 -10.72
CA ARG A 206 -4.49 -12.98 -9.92
C ARG A 206 -3.01 -12.62 -10.07
N PHE A 207 -2.12 -13.60 -9.96
CA PHE A 207 -0.68 -13.41 -10.17
C PHE A 207 -0.41 -12.77 -11.54
N ASN A 208 -1.03 -13.29 -12.61
CA ASN A 208 -0.85 -12.75 -13.96
C ASN A 208 -1.37 -11.31 -14.09
N ALA A 209 -2.53 -10.99 -13.52
CA ALA A 209 -3.07 -9.62 -13.53
C ALA A 209 -2.15 -8.63 -12.79
N ILE A 210 -1.62 -9.04 -11.64
CA ILE A 210 -0.66 -8.22 -10.88
C ILE A 210 0.65 -8.09 -11.64
N TRP A 211 1.16 -9.15 -12.27
CA TRP A 211 2.39 -9.10 -13.06
C TRP A 211 2.27 -8.15 -14.25
N GLN A 212 1.14 -8.16 -14.96
CA GLN A 212 0.86 -7.17 -16.02
C GLN A 212 0.85 -5.73 -15.48
N ALA A 213 0.35 -5.52 -14.27
CA ALA A 213 0.43 -4.22 -13.61
C ALA A 213 1.87 -3.83 -13.27
N VAL A 214 2.70 -4.78 -12.82
CA VAL A 214 4.13 -4.55 -12.56
C VAL A 214 4.89 -4.18 -13.83
N GLU A 215 4.56 -4.81 -14.96
CA GLU A 215 5.16 -4.54 -16.27
C GLU A 215 4.62 -3.26 -16.95
N THR A 216 3.70 -2.54 -16.31
CA THR A 216 3.12 -1.33 -16.87
C THR A 216 4.17 -0.24 -17.02
N ALA A 217 4.19 0.41 -18.20
CA ALA A 217 5.13 1.48 -18.49
C ALA A 217 4.95 2.66 -17.53
N GLY A 218 6.07 3.28 -17.12
CA GLY A 218 6.07 4.45 -16.25
C GLY A 218 6.41 4.18 -14.78
N HIS A 219 6.59 2.91 -14.38
CA HIS A 219 7.05 2.58 -13.02
C HIS A 219 8.58 2.67 -12.83
N GLY A 220 9.34 2.72 -13.91
CA GLY A 220 10.81 2.73 -13.90
C GLY A 220 11.42 1.35 -14.18
N GLU A 221 12.67 1.32 -14.64
CA GLU A 221 13.34 0.11 -15.13
C GLU A 221 13.53 -0.96 -14.04
N GLU A 222 13.73 -0.54 -12.78
CA GLU A 222 14.01 -1.45 -11.66
C GLU A 222 12.76 -1.92 -10.90
N PHE A 223 11.57 -1.43 -11.27
CA PHE A 223 10.35 -1.72 -10.51
C PHE A 223 10.00 -3.22 -10.53
N ALA A 224 10.11 -3.85 -11.70
CA ALA A 224 9.80 -5.27 -11.86
C ALA A 224 10.80 -6.17 -11.11
N SER A 225 12.10 -5.88 -11.18
CA SER A 225 13.10 -6.62 -10.40
C SER A 225 12.88 -6.43 -8.90
N SER A 226 12.64 -5.19 -8.46
CA SER A 226 12.35 -4.91 -7.05
C SER A 226 11.08 -5.63 -6.58
N TYR A 227 10.03 -5.70 -7.41
CA TYR A 227 8.82 -6.46 -7.11
C TYR A 227 9.15 -7.95 -6.84
N LEU A 228 9.95 -8.59 -7.68
CA LEU A 228 10.34 -9.99 -7.51
C LEU A 228 11.20 -10.24 -6.28
N ASP A 229 12.14 -9.33 -6.01
CA ASP A 229 13.07 -9.44 -4.89
C ASP A 229 12.38 -9.23 -3.52
N THR A 230 11.27 -8.49 -3.51
CA THR A 230 10.57 -8.08 -2.28
C THR A 230 9.22 -8.74 -2.06
N THR A 231 8.84 -9.71 -2.91
CA THR A 231 7.56 -10.43 -2.80
C THR A 231 7.77 -11.91 -2.53
N PHE A 232 6.95 -12.46 -1.63
CA PHE A 232 7.10 -13.83 -1.14
C PHE A 232 5.83 -14.68 -1.32
N ALA A 233 5.99 -15.99 -1.41
CA ALA A 233 4.89 -16.95 -1.29
C ALA A 233 4.47 -17.15 0.18
N ALA A 234 3.38 -17.88 0.43
CA ALA A 234 2.86 -18.14 1.78
C ALA A 234 3.88 -18.81 2.73
N ASN A 235 4.80 -19.62 2.20
CA ASN A 235 5.90 -20.23 2.95
C ASN A 235 7.10 -19.30 3.21
N GLY A 236 7.07 -18.06 2.70
CA GLY A 236 8.17 -17.10 2.83
C GLY A 236 9.28 -17.22 1.79
N ASN A 237 9.20 -18.16 0.84
CA ASN A 237 10.14 -18.20 -0.29
C ASN A 237 9.84 -17.06 -1.27
N SER A 238 10.87 -16.55 -1.96
CA SER A 238 10.68 -15.53 -2.99
C SER A 238 9.80 -16.05 -4.13
N ILE A 239 8.91 -15.20 -4.66
CA ILE A 239 8.10 -15.55 -5.83
C ILE A 239 8.92 -15.68 -7.11
N ALA A 240 10.16 -15.18 -7.13
CA ALA A 240 11.04 -15.31 -8.28
C ALA A 240 11.30 -16.78 -8.64
N THR A 241 11.22 -17.70 -7.68
CA THR A 241 11.35 -19.15 -7.93
C THR A 241 10.14 -19.74 -8.64
N LEU A 242 9.02 -19.02 -8.72
CA LEU A 242 7.81 -19.43 -9.43
C LEU A 242 7.82 -18.97 -10.88
N LEU A 243 8.69 -18.03 -11.23
CA LEU A 243 8.89 -17.64 -12.62
C LEU A 243 9.80 -18.67 -13.31
N PRO A 244 9.45 -19.12 -14.53
CA PRO A 244 10.34 -19.98 -15.30
C PRO A 244 11.67 -19.25 -15.52
N SER A 245 12.78 -19.90 -15.17
CA SER A 245 14.12 -19.36 -15.40
C SER A 245 14.38 -19.22 -16.91
N ASN A 246 14.22 -17.99 -17.42
CA ASN A 246 14.56 -17.50 -18.77
C ASN A 246 14.05 -18.27 -20.00
N SER A 247 13.22 -17.56 -20.78
CA SER A 247 13.07 -17.61 -22.24
C SER A 247 12.95 -19.00 -22.89
N GLN A 248 11.72 -19.33 -23.31
CA GLN A 248 11.24 -20.60 -23.86
C GLN A 248 10.74 -21.57 -22.79
N ASN A 249 9.47 -21.44 -22.39
CA ASN A 249 8.54 -22.57 -22.40
C ASN A 249 7.16 -22.17 -21.86
N VAL A 250 6.15 -22.77 -22.50
CA VAL A 250 4.70 -22.59 -22.35
C VAL A 250 4.17 -23.09 -20.99
N GLU A 251 5.03 -23.59 -20.10
CA GLU A 251 4.64 -24.39 -18.92
C GLU A 251 4.13 -23.58 -17.72
N ALA A 252 4.39 -22.27 -17.61
CA ALA A 252 3.73 -21.45 -16.57
C ALA A 252 2.21 -21.34 -16.78
N ARG A 253 1.72 -21.60 -18.00
CA ARG A 253 0.28 -21.76 -18.27
C ARG A 253 -0.25 -23.16 -17.89
N GLU A 254 0.62 -24.16 -17.81
CA GLU A 254 0.23 -25.55 -17.52
C GLU A 254 0.14 -25.85 -16.03
N VAL A 255 0.95 -25.22 -15.17
CA VAL A 255 0.79 -25.35 -13.70
C VAL A 255 -0.57 -24.76 -13.24
N VAL A 256 -1.11 -23.77 -13.97
CA VAL A 256 -2.47 -23.24 -13.74
C VAL A 256 -3.56 -24.13 -14.39
N ALA A 257 -3.22 -24.94 -15.40
CA ALA A 257 -4.14 -25.87 -16.05
C ALA A 257 -4.29 -27.19 -15.27
N GLU A 258 -3.24 -27.67 -14.59
CA GLU A 258 -3.29 -28.89 -13.77
C GLU A 258 -4.09 -28.70 -12.47
N ALA A 259 -4.27 -27.45 -12.03
CA ALA A 259 -5.20 -27.09 -10.95
C ALA A 259 -6.69 -27.07 -11.38
N ARG A 260 -6.99 -27.31 -12.67
CA ARG A 260 -8.35 -27.40 -13.22
C ARG A 260 -8.80 -28.84 -13.55
N SER A 261 -7.98 -29.86 -13.25
CA SER A 261 -8.35 -31.29 -13.33
C SER A 261 -8.51 -31.90 -11.95
#